data_AF-A0A7G3ZYX8-F1
#
_entry.id   AF-A0A7G3ZYX8-F1
#
_cell.length_a   1.000
_cell.length_b   1.000
_cell.length_c   1.000
_cell.angle_alpha   90.00
_cell.angle_beta   90.00
_cell.angle_gamma   90.00
#
_symmetry.space_group_name_H-M   'P 1'
#
loop_
_entity.id
_entity.type
_entity.pdbx_description
1 polymer ?
#
loop_
_entity_poly.entity_id
_entity_poly.type
_entity_poly.pdbx_seq_one_letter_code
_entity_poly.pdbx_strand_id
1 'polypeptide(L)'
;MTNRAAIRWCLKGSGNPPVIQYMLLDSKLDYLIYPKECIVYDVKDTVYQVIEDIESHSLNTPLEIYYKSINEGYGRHRRDSGQFHRFLKKLLNRKNLLKANHRLAFVLKKEQLKLFKDALYFLDIDSKSRGNAFIVYLWMIALKATRSRVTHVIKQIWKARLSIHRMNKMHEKMFEEFYSLIHHNK
;
A
#
# COMPACT_ATOMS: atom_id res chain seq x y z
N MET A 1 13.26 -5.15 -12.83
CA MET A 1 11.83 -4.95 -12.52
C MET A 1 11.59 -5.49 -11.12
N THR A 2 10.76 -4.83 -10.30
CA THR A 2 10.66 -5.15 -8.86
C THR A 2 9.19 -5.19 -8.45
N ASN A 3 8.80 -6.26 -7.75
CA ASN A 3 7.50 -6.41 -7.13
C ASN A 3 7.43 -5.59 -5.84
N ARG A 4 6.23 -5.09 -5.51
CA ARG A 4 6.02 -4.23 -4.34
C ARG A 4 4.92 -4.81 -3.46
N ALA A 5 5.29 -5.20 -2.24
CA ALA A 5 4.33 -5.56 -1.22
C ALA A 5 3.98 -4.36 -0.34
N ALA A 6 2.72 -4.29 0.08
CA ALA A 6 2.27 -3.40 1.14
C ALA A 6 1.74 -4.21 2.31
N ILE A 7 2.15 -3.86 3.53
CA ILE A 7 1.66 -4.47 4.77
C ILE A 7 1.18 -3.37 5.73
N ARG A 8 -0.01 -3.53 6.30
CA ARG A 8 -0.64 -2.58 7.21
C ARG A 8 -1.20 -3.28 8.44
N TRP A 9 -0.73 -2.88 9.62
CA TRP A 9 -1.36 -3.26 10.88
C TRP A 9 -2.59 -2.39 11.15
N CYS A 10 -3.72 -3.01 11.51
CA CYS A 10 -4.96 -2.29 11.81
C CYS A 10 -5.62 -2.85 13.08
N LEU A 11 -5.95 -1.95 14.01
CA LEU A 11 -6.77 -2.28 15.18
C LEU A 11 -8.26 -2.18 14.80
N LYS A 12 -9.08 -3.13 15.26
CA LYS A 12 -10.53 -3.20 14.97
C LYS A 12 -11.36 -2.86 16.22
N GLY A 13 -11.21 -1.67 16.79
CA GLY A 13 -12.03 -1.22 17.93
C GLY A 13 -11.99 -2.15 19.15
N SER A 14 -12.92 -1.96 20.09
CA SER A 14 -13.05 -2.82 21.28
C SER A 14 -13.68 -4.16 20.91
N GLY A 15 -13.20 -5.25 21.51
CA GLY A 15 -13.78 -6.59 21.35
C GLY A 15 -13.39 -7.35 20.08
N ASN A 16 -12.80 -6.72 19.07
CA ASN A 16 -12.32 -7.44 17.88
C ASN A 16 -10.80 -7.60 17.88
N PRO A 17 -10.30 -8.74 17.36
CA PRO A 17 -8.86 -8.94 17.17
C PRO A 17 -8.29 -7.93 16.16
N PRO A 18 -7.01 -7.55 16.31
CA PRO A 18 -6.32 -6.78 15.30
C PRO A 18 -6.17 -7.59 14.01
N VAL A 19 -5.88 -6.90 12.92
CA VAL A 19 -5.70 -7.50 11.60
C VAL A 19 -4.43 -7.01 10.91
N ILE A 20 -3.85 -7.87 10.08
CA ILE A 20 -2.84 -7.51 9.10
C ILE A 20 -3.50 -7.46 7.73
N GLN A 21 -3.42 -6.31 7.08
CA GLN A 21 -3.86 -6.12 5.70
C GLN A 21 -2.64 -6.09 4.80
N TYR A 22 -2.70 -6.77 3.66
CA TYR A 22 -1.57 -6.80 2.73
C TYR A 22 -2.01 -7.02 1.28
N MET A 23 -1.11 -6.70 0.37
CA MET A 23 -1.22 -6.99 -1.06
C MET A 23 0.18 -7.09 -1.67
N LEU A 24 0.25 -7.67 -2.87
CA LEU A 24 1.45 -7.72 -3.68
C LEU A 24 1.13 -7.26 -5.09
N LEU A 25 1.91 -6.28 -5.56
CA LEU A 25 1.87 -5.78 -6.93
C LEU A 25 3.11 -6.25 -7.67
N ASP A 26 2.93 -6.56 -8.95
CA ASP A 26 4.05 -6.77 -9.86
C ASP A 26 4.66 -5.41 -10.29
N SER A 27 5.65 -5.48 -11.19
CA SER A 27 6.28 -4.28 -11.73
C SER A 27 5.39 -3.41 -12.62
N LYS A 28 4.29 -3.97 -13.16
CA LYS A 28 3.26 -3.30 -13.97
C LYS A 28 2.08 -2.82 -13.13
N LEU A 29 2.14 -2.96 -11.81
CA LEU A 29 1.07 -2.59 -10.87
C LEU A 29 -0.18 -3.46 -11.00
N ASP A 30 -0.02 -4.69 -11.48
CA ASP A 30 -1.06 -5.71 -11.44
C ASP A 30 -0.97 -6.52 -10.15
N TYR A 31 -2.11 -7.02 -9.67
CA TYR A 31 -2.16 -7.79 -8.44
C TYR A 31 -1.60 -9.19 -8.65
N LEU A 32 -0.51 -9.51 -7.96
CA LEU A 32 -0.08 -10.89 -7.73
C LEU A 32 -0.79 -11.47 -6.50
N ILE A 33 -1.07 -10.61 -5.51
CA ILE A 33 -1.95 -10.91 -4.38
C ILE A 33 -2.94 -9.75 -4.30
N TYR A 34 -4.21 -10.03 -4.61
CA TYR A 34 -5.29 -9.07 -4.38
C TYR A 34 -5.36 -8.70 -2.90
N PRO A 35 -5.73 -7.46 -2.53
CA PRO A 35 -5.83 -7.05 -1.14
C PRO A 35 -6.57 -8.03 -0.23
N LYS A 36 -5.90 -8.47 0.84
CA LYS A 36 -6.42 -9.41 1.83
C LYS A 36 -6.30 -8.84 3.24
N GLU A 37 -7.12 -9.37 4.15
CA GLU A 37 -7.09 -9.09 5.58
C GLU A 37 -6.97 -10.42 6.35
N CYS A 38 -6.00 -10.50 7.27
CA CYS A 38 -5.79 -11.64 8.16
C CYS A 38 -6.06 -11.23 9.59
N ILE A 39 -6.92 -11.98 10.29
CA ILE A 39 -7.14 -11.84 11.72
C ILE A 39 -5.90 -12.31 12.48
N VAL A 40 -5.48 -11.55 13.48
CA VAL A 40 -4.27 -11.81 14.25
C VAL A 40 -4.64 -12.36 15.62
N TYR A 41 -4.38 -13.66 15.82
CA TYR A 41 -4.43 -14.33 17.12
C TYR A 41 -3.04 -14.43 17.74
N ASP A 42 -2.03 -14.78 16.93
CA ASP A 42 -0.61 -14.70 17.28
C ASP A 42 0.14 -13.80 16.29
N VAL A 43 0.86 -12.81 16.81
CA VAL A 43 1.54 -11.81 15.97
C VAL A 43 2.68 -12.41 15.15
N LYS A 44 3.43 -13.37 15.71
CA LYS A 44 4.60 -13.94 15.02
C LYS A 44 4.15 -14.84 13.88
N ASP A 45 3.22 -15.74 14.18
CA ASP A 45 2.73 -16.71 13.21
C ASP A 45 2.03 -16.01 12.05
N THR A 46 1.16 -15.04 12.32
CA THR A 46 0.47 -14.31 11.25
C THR A 46 1.46 -13.47 10.41
N VAL A 47 2.47 -12.84 11.01
CA VAL A 47 3.49 -12.11 10.22
C VAL A 47 4.30 -13.08 9.36
N TYR A 48 4.66 -14.25 9.90
CA TYR A 48 5.42 -15.25 9.14
C TYR A 48 4.61 -15.74 7.93
N GLN A 49 3.35 -16.12 8.14
CA GLN A 49 2.42 -16.52 7.08
C GLN A 49 2.26 -15.45 6.00
N VAL A 50 2.11 -14.17 6.39
CA VAL A 50 1.99 -13.06 5.43
C VAL A 50 3.25 -12.92 4.59
N ILE A 51 4.44 -13.06 5.18
CA ILE A 51 5.70 -12.97 4.45
C ILE A 51 5.90 -14.16 3.52
N GLU A 52 5.57 -15.38 3.96
CA GLU A 52 5.62 -16.57 3.09
C GLU A 52 4.65 -16.48 1.91
N ASP A 53 3.42 -15.99 2.12
CA ASP A 53 2.45 -15.77 1.03
C ASP A 53 3.01 -14.78 0.01
N ILE A 54 3.60 -13.67 0.46
CA ILE A 54 4.23 -12.67 -0.42
C ILE A 54 5.43 -13.26 -1.19
N GLU A 55 6.32 -13.99 -0.51
CA GLU A 55 7.52 -14.55 -1.12
C GLU A 55 7.17 -15.61 -2.17
N SER A 56 6.21 -16.49 -1.85
CA SER A 56 5.74 -17.54 -2.77
C SER A 56 5.11 -16.99 -4.04
N HIS A 57 4.44 -15.82 -3.99
CA HIS A 57 3.89 -15.16 -5.17
C HIS A 57 4.89 -14.26 -5.92
N SER A 58 6.06 -13.96 -5.34
CA SER A 58 7.07 -13.10 -5.99
C SER A 58 8.10 -13.88 -6.82
N LEU A 59 8.11 -15.22 -6.76
CA LEU A 59 8.86 -16.18 -7.60
C LEU A 59 10.13 -15.60 -8.28
N ASN A 60 11.24 -15.54 -7.55
CA ASN A 60 12.56 -15.09 -8.03
C ASN A 60 12.64 -13.66 -8.61
N THR A 61 11.56 -12.88 -8.52
CA THR A 61 11.57 -11.47 -8.89
C THR A 61 12.01 -10.62 -7.68
N PRO A 62 12.86 -9.60 -7.87
CA PRO A 62 13.21 -8.67 -6.81
C PRO A 62 11.97 -8.13 -6.10
N LEU A 63 11.99 -8.17 -4.76
CA LEU A 63 10.85 -7.83 -3.93
C LEU A 63 11.18 -6.65 -3.02
N GLU A 64 10.30 -5.67 -2.98
CA GLU A 64 10.31 -4.57 -2.02
C GLU A 64 9.11 -4.64 -1.10
N ILE A 65 9.35 -4.66 0.21
CA ILE A 65 8.27 -4.67 1.20
C ILE A 65 8.18 -3.31 1.88
N TYR A 66 7.04 -2.66 1.69
CA TYR A 66 6.68 -1.43 2.37
C TYR A 66 5.63 -1.72 3.43
N TYR A 67 5.76 -1.07 4.58
CA TYR A 67 4.79 -1.30 5.65
C TYR A 67 4.46 -0.06 6.46
N LYS A 68 3.28 -0.12 7.06
CA LYS A 68 2.82 0.83 8.06
C LYS A 68 2.47 0.09 9.35
N SER A 69 3.25 0.37 10.38
CA SER A 69 2.94 0.01 11.77
C SER A 69 2.60 1.27 12.57
N ILE A 70 1.87 1.08 13.67
CA ILE A 70 1.63 2.13 14.66
C ILE A 70 2.99 2.49 15.31
N ASN A 71 3.20 3.79 15.55
CA ASN A 71 4.45 4.37 16.05
C ASN A 71 4.67 4.05 17.53
N GLU A 72 5.89 3.71 17.95
CA GLU A 72 6.23 3.64 19.39
C GLU A 72 6.06 5.00 20.10
N GLY A 73 6.14 6.12 19.37
CA GLY A 73 6.09 7.49 19.90
C GLY A 73 4.70 8.13 20.09
N TYR A 74 3.59 7.40 19.93
CA TYR A 74 2.27 7.91 20.35
C TYR A 74 1.93 7.24 21.68
N GLY A 75 1.55 7.99 22.71
CA GLY A 75 1.42 7.47 24.08
C GLY A 75 0.58 6.20 24.23
N ARG A 76 1.02 5.31 25.14
CA ARG A 76 0.31 4.12 25.65
C ARG A 76 -0.29 3.20 24.55
N HIS A 77 0.55 2.62 23.68
CA HIS A 77 0.08 1.61 22.73
C HIS A 77 -0.10 0.22 23.35
N ARG A 78 -1.04 -0.54 22.76
CA ARG A 78 -1.19 -1.98 22.98
C ARG A 78 0.12 -2.71 22.65
N ARG A 79 0.48 -3.68 23.50
CA ARG A 79 1.72 -4.48 23.41
C ARG A 79 1.87 -5.19 22.06
N ASP A 80 0.77 -5.64 21.47
CA ASP A 80 0.71 -6.33 20.17
C ASP A 80 1.28 -5.50 19.01
N SER A 81 1.01 -4.20 18.97
CA SER A 81 1.39 -3.31 17.88
C SER A 81 2.91 -3.08 17.86
N GLY A 82 3.51 -3.00 19.04
CA GLY A 82 4.96 -2.96 19.21
C GLY A 82 5.63 -4.31 18.94
N GLN A 83 4.97 -5.42 19.25
CA GLN A 83 5.43 -6.76 18.86
C GLN A 83 5.44 -6.92 17.33
N PHE A 84 4.36 -6.51 16.65
CA PHE A 84 4.25 -6.55 15.19
C PHE A 84 5.39 -5.77 14.54
N HIS A 85 5.61 -4.51 14.97
CA HIS A 85 6.67 -3.68 14.40
C HIS A 85 8.05 -4.32 14.54
N ARG A 86 8.40 -4.75 15.76
CA ARG A 86 9.71 -5.33 16.06
C ARG A 86 9.94 -6.64 15.30
N PHE A 87 8.92 -7.51 15.27
CA PHE A 87 9.02 -8.81 14.60
C PHE A 87 9.15 -8.65 13.09
N LEU A 88 8.26 -7.87 12.46
CA LEU A 88 8.31 -7.61 11.02
C LEU A 88 9.65 -6.98 10.62
N LYS A 89 10.11 -5.94 11.33
CA LYS A 89 11.39 -5.29 11.04
C LYS A 89 12.56 -6.27 11.14
N LYS A 90 12.59 -7.10 12.19
CA LYS A 90 13.63 -8.12 12.39
C LYS A 90 13.63 -9.16 11.28
N LEU A 91 12.45 -9.62 10.86
CA LEU A 91 12.30 -10.60 9.78
C LEU A 91 12.75 -10.04 8.43
N LEU A 92 12.29 -8.82 8.07
CA LEU A 92 12.67 -8.16 6.83
C LEU A 92 14.18 -7.86 6.76
N ASN A 93 14.79 -7.48 7.88
CA ASN A 93 16.25 -7.29 7.97
C ASN A 93 16.99 -8.60 7.70
N ARG A 94 16.58 -9.70 8.33
CA ARG A 94 17.23 -11.01 8.15
C ARG A 94 17.16 -11.51 6.71
N LYS A 95 16.07 -11.19 6.01
CA LYS A 95 15.85 -11.59 4.61
C LYS A 95 16.40 -10.59 3.59
N ASN A 96 17.09 -9.51 4.02
CA ASN A 96 17.54 -8.42 3.14
C ASN A 96 16.41 -7.74 2.31
N LEU A 97 15.17 -7.80 2.82
CA LEU A 97 13.99 -7.20 2.18
C LEU A 97 13.69 -5.78 2.69
N LEU A 98 14.44 -5.31 3.69
CA LEU A 98 14.26 -3.98 4.26
C LEU A 98 14.96 -2.91 3.41
N LYS A 99 14.18 -2.07 2.73
CA LYS A 99 14.70 -0.89 2.03
C LYS A 99 14.92 0.30 2.97
N ALA A 100 15.79 1.21 2.56
CA ALA A 100 15.87 2.55 3.14
C ALA A 100 14.50 3.24 3.01
N ASN A 101 14.02 3.90 4.08
CA ASN A 101 12.69 4.50 4.13
C ASN A 101 11.53 3.52 3.82
N HIS A 102 11.63 2.25 4.24
CA HIS A 102 10.60 1.20 4.08
C HIS A 102 9.24 1.56 4.70
N ARG A 103 9.25 2.51 5.65
CA ARG A 103 8.06 2.93 6.37
C ARG A 103 7.39 4.12 5.69
N LEU A 104 6.08 4.05 5.53
CA LEU A 104 5.30 5.23 5.17
C LEU A 104 5.11 6.13 6.41
N ALA A 105 5.86 7.23 6.47
CA ALA A 105 5.83 8.17 7.59
C ALA A 105 4.61 9.11 7.59
N PHE A 106 3.98 9.34 6.42
CA PHE A 106 2.96 10.39 6.28
C PHE A 106 1.64 9.86 5.73
N VAL A 107 0.55 10.20 6.43
CA VAL A 107 -0.81 10.00 5.95
C VAL A 107 -1.17 11.18 5.05
N LEU A 108 -1.77 10.91 3.89
CA LEU A 108 -2.38 11.93 3.05
C LEU A 108 -3.41 12.73 3.86
N LYS A 109 -3.48 14.05 3.65
CA LYS A 109 -4.58 14.86 4.21
C LYS A 109 -5.91 14.43 3.58
N LYS A 110 -7.03 14.81 4.19
CA LYS A 110 -8.39 14.46 3.74
C LYS A 110 -8.59 14.68 2.23
N GLU A 111 -8.20 15.85 1.72
CA GLU A 111 -8.32 16.21 0.30
C GLU A 111 -7.46 15.34 -0.61
N GLN A 112 -6.19 15.13 -0.24
CA GLN A 112 -5.27 14.29 -1.01
C GLN A 112 -5.70 12.82 -1.00
N LEU A 113 -6.27 12.36 0.12
CA LEU A 113 -6.84 11.03 0.22
C LEU A 113 -8.10 10.90 -0.64
N LYS A 114 -8.97 11.93 -0.69
CA LYS A 114 -10.13 11.96 -1.60
C LYS A 114 -9.65 11.88 -3.05
N LEU A 115 -8.74 12.76 -3.46
CA LEU A 115 -8.13 12.76 -4.80
C LEU A 115 -7.53 11.39 -5.15
N PHE A 116 -6.77 10.79 -4.24
CA PHE A 116 -6.16 9.48 -4.48
C PHE A 116 -7.21 8.37 -4.62
N LYS A 117 -8.26 8.39 -3.80
CA LYS A 117 -9.39 7.45 -3.91
C LYS A 117 -10.12 7.58 -5.24
N ASP A 118 -10.42 8.80 -5.65
CA ASP A 118 -11.10 9.05 -6.91
C ASP A 118 -10.22 8.62 -8.08
N ALA A 119 -8.93 8.92 -8.06
CA ALA A 119 -7.99 8.42 -9.06
C ALA A 119 -7.98 6.89 -9.17
N LEU A 120 -7.95 6.17 -8.04
CA LEU A 120 -7.99 4.71 -8.04
C LEU A 120 -9.31 4.19 -8.66
N TYR A 121 -10.44 4.78 -8.26
CA TYR A 121 -11.75 4.43 -8.78
C TYR A 121 -11.85 4.60 -10.31
N PHE A 122 -11.39 5.74 -10.84
CA PHE A 122 -11.38 5.99 -12.29
C PHE A 122 -10.37 5.10 -13.06
N LEU A 123 -9.46 4.44 -12.35
CA LEU A 123 -8.47 3.51 -12.91
C LEU A 123 -8.85 2.05 -12.66
N ASP A 124 -10.15 1.79 -12.47
CA ASP A 124 -10.76 0.48 -12.23
C ASP A 124 -10.17 -0.29 -11.04
N ILE A 125 -9.68 0.44 -10.02
CA ILE A 125 -9.24 -0.14 -8.75
C ILE A 125 -10.36 0.06 -7.73
N ASP A 126 -11.01 -1.05 -7.36
CA ASP A 126 -12.11 -1.00 -6.40
C ASP A 126 -11.63 -0.48 -5.04
N SER A 127 -12.06 0.74 -4.74
CA SER A 127 -11.74 1.50 -3.54
C SER A 127 -12.98 2.11 -2.88
N LYS A 128 -14.16 1.96 -3.51
CA LYS A 128 -15.43 2.57 -3.08
C LYS A 128 -16.44 1.53 -2.57
N SER A 129 -16.30 0.25 -2.91
CA SER A 129 -17.14 -0.80 -2.34
C SER A 129 -17.02 -0.87 -0.82
N ARG A 130 -18.14 -1.19 -0.16
CA ARG A 130 -18.19 -1.38 1.30
C ARG A 130 -17.19 -2.47 1.70
N GLY A 131 -16.29 -2.15 2.64
CA GLY A 131 -15.22 -3.05 3.08
C GLY A 131 -13.88 -2.86 2.35
N ASN A 132 -13.84 -2.18 1.19
CA ASN A 132 -12.62 -2.03 0.37
C ASN A 132 -11.85 -0.73 0.63
N ALA A 133 -12.26 0.06 1.62
CA ALA A 133 -11.58 1.32 1.98
C ALA A 133 -10.10 1.11 2.37
N PHE A 134 -9.72 -0.11 2.79
CA PHE A 134 -8.33 -0.42 3.14
C PHE A 134 -7.41 -0.62 1.93
N ILE A 135 -7.97 -0.97 0.77
CA ILE A 135 -7.23 -1.16 -0.49
C ILE A 135 -6.46 0.13 -0.83
N VAL A 136 -7.12 1.27 -0.66
CA VAL A 136 -6.53 2.61 -0.83
C VAL A 136 -5.26 2.76 0.01
N TYR A 137 -5.29 2.34 1.28
CA TYR A 137 -4.13 2.44 2.15
C TYR A 137 -3.01 1.50 1.74
N LEU A 138 -3.32 0.31 1.22
CA LEU A 138 -2.31 -0.60 0.69
C LEU A 138 -1.64 -0.02 -0.55
N TRP A 139 -2.40 0.53 -1.51
CA TRP A 139 -1.84 1.26 -2.66
C TRP A 139 -0.95 2.43 -2.26
N MET A 140 -1.38 3.22 -1.28
CA MET A 140 -0.57 4.30 -0.73
C MET A 140 0.76 3.79 -0.16
N ILE A 141 0.74 2.65 0.55
CA ILE A 141 1.93 2.05 1.14
C ILE A 141 2.86 1.49 0.05
N ALA A 142 2.34 0.70 -0.88
CA ALA A 142 3.12 0.04 -1.94
C ALA A 142 3.86 1.05 -2.83
N LEU A 143 3.22 2.19 -3.14
CA LEU A 143 3.80 3.21 -4.02
C LEU A 143 4.43 4.38 -3.26
N LYS A 144 4.43 4.32 -1.93
CA LYS A 144 4.90 5.39 -1.05
C LYS A 144 4.28 6.74 -1.39
N ALA A 145 2.96 6.76 -1.52
CA ALA A 145 2.18 7.96 -1.80
C ALA A 145 2.20 8.90 -0.58
N THR A 146 3.01 9.95 -0.68
CA THR A 146 3.07 11.05 0.30
C THR A 146 2.41 12.30 -0.26
N ARG A 147 2.24 13.32 0.59
CA ARG A 147 1.62 14.60 0.20
C ARG A 147 2.27 15.24 -1.04
N SER A 148 3.59 15.19 -1.13
CA SER A 148 4.37 15.74 -2.25
C SER A 148 4.45 14.81 -3.46
N ARG A 149 4.09 13.53 -3.31
CA ARG A 149 4.23 12.51 -4.37
C ARG A 149 2.91 12.00 -4.91
N VAL A 150 1.76 12.37 -4.32
CA VAL A 150 0.46 11.80 -4.66
C VAL A 150 0.14 11.94 -6.15
N THR A 151 0.36 13.12 -6.74
CA THR A 151 0.16 13.37 -8.18
C THR A 151 1.06 12.49 -9.04
N HIS A 152 2.34 12.35 -8.66
CA HIS A 152 3.28 11.49 -9.36
C HIS A 152 2.87 10.01 -9.29
N VAL A 153 2.42 9.56 -8.12
CA VAL A 153 1.93 8.18 -7.94
C VAL A 153 0.68 7.95 -8.78
N ILE A 154 -0.28 8.88 -8.80
CA ILE A 154 -1.46 8.79 -9.66
C ILE A 154 -1.04 8.66 -11.13
N LYS A 155 -0.11 9.51 -11.59
CA LYS A 155 0.45 9.42 -12.95
C LYS A 155 1.11 8.07 -13.23
N GLN A 156 1.81 7.51 -12.25
CA GLN A 156 2.43 6.19 -12.37
C GLN A 156 1.39 5.08 -12.57
N ILE A 157 0.30 5.09 -11.79
CA ILE A 157 -0.79 4.11 -11.92
C ILE A 157 -1.49 4.29 -13.27
N TRP A 158 -1.81 5.53 -13.65
CA TRP A 158 -2.44 5.86 -14.93
C TRP A 158 -1.62 5.36 -16.12
N LYS A 159 -0.30 5.63 -16.12
CA LYS A 159 0.62 5.11 -17.15
C LYS A 159 0.60 3.59 -17.22
N ALA A 160 0.64 2.93 -16.07
CA ALA A 160 0.66 1.47 -15.99
C ALA A 160 -0.63 0.86 -16.56
N ARG A 161 -1.80 1.40 -16.17
CA ARG A 161 -3.11 0.95 -16.68
C ARG A 161 -3.26 1.12 -18.18
N LEU A 162 -2.67 2.16 -18.75
CA LEU A 162 -2.68 2.40 -20.20
C LEU A 162 -1.47 1.76 -20.94
N SER A 163 -0.65 0.96 -20.26
CA SER A 163 0.58 0.36 -20.84
C SER A 163 1.57 1.38 -21.45
N ILE A 164 1.58 2.62 -20.95
CA ILE A 164 2.43 3.72 -21.43
C ILE A 164 3.82 3.62 -20.80
N HIS A 165 4.83 3.30 -21.62
CA HIS A 165 6.22 3.22 -21.18
C HIS A 165 6.86 4.62 -21.13
N ARG A 166 6.76 5.39 -22.22
CA ARG A 166 7.29 6.76 -22.36
C ARG A 166 6.17 7.76 -22.62
N MET A 167 6.20 8.88 -21.90
CA MET A 167 5.26 9.99 -22.11
C MET A 167 5.66 10.79 -23.35
N ASN A 168 4.68 11.20 -24.14
CA ASN A 168 4.81 12.22 -25.18
C ASN A 168 3.83 13.37 -24.86
N LYS A 169 3.84 14.44 -25.66
CA LYS A 169 2.96 15.60 -25.46
C LYS A 169 1.47 15.23 -25.43
N MET A 170 1.06 14.26 -26.25
CA MET A 170 -0.33 13.78 -26.28
C MET A 170 -0.71 13.11 -24.95
N HIS A 171 0.13 12.19 -24.45
CA HIS A 171 -0.10 11.53 -23.17
C HIS A 171 -0.09 12.53 -22.00
N GLU A 172 0.73 13.59 -22.08
CA GLU A 172 0.75 14.64 -21.07
C GLU A 172 -0.59 15.38 -21.02
N LYS A 173 -1.11 15.78 -22.18
CA LYS A 173 -2.43 16.39 -22.29
C LYS A 173 -3.55 15.47 -21.78
N MET A 174 -3.54 14.19 -22.17
CA MET A 174 -4.51 13.21 -21.68
C MET A 174 -4.44 13.03 -20.16
N PHE A 175 -3.23 13.06 -19.58
CA PHE A 175 -3.07 12.99 -18.14
C PHE A 175 -3.60 14.25 -17.44
N GLU A 176 -3.38 15.44 -18.01
CA GLU A 176 -3.92 16.70 -17.48
C GLU A 176 -5.45 16.71 -17.51
N GLU A 177 -6.06 16.23 -18.60
CA GLU A 177 -7.51 16.05 -18.72
C GLU A 177 -8.03 15.08 -17.65
N PHE A 178 -7.44 13.88 -17.55
CA PHE A 178 -7.76 12.91 -16.51
C PHE A 178 -7.63 13.52 -15.10
N TYR A 179 -6.51 14.20 -14.82
CA TYR A 179 -6.23 14.76 -13.51
C TYR A 179 -7.20 15.90 -13.15
N SER A 180 -7.63 16.69 -14.13
CA SER A 180 -8.63 17.73 -13.97
C SER A 180 -10.00 17.13 -13.61
N LEU A 181 -10.42 16.07 -14.30
CA LEU A 181 -11.69 15.38 -14.03
C LEU A 181 -11.78 14.85 -12.59
N ILE A 182 -10.72 14.23 -12.08
CA ILE A 182 -10.71 13.71 -10.69
C ILE A 182 -10.61 14.83 -9.64
N HIS A 183 -10.03 15.98 -9.99
CA HIS A 183 -9.88 17.12 -9.07
C HIS A 183 -11.15 17.97 -8.99
N HIS A 184 -11.94 18.03 -10.06
CA HIS A 184 -13.17 18.84 -10.16
C HIS A 184 -14.45 18.11 -9.73
N ASN A 185 -14.42 16.80 -9.45
CA ASN A 185 -15.48 16.08 -8.76
C ASN A 185 -15.55 16.52 -7.27
N LYS A 186 -15.97 17.78 -7.06
CA LYS A 186 -16.21 18.38 -5.74
C LYS A 186 -17.48 17.84 -5.13
#